data_AF-A0A3M6Y1D5-F1
#
_entry.id   AF-A0A3M6Y1D5-F1
#
_cell.length_a   1.000
_cell.length_b   1.000
_cell.length_c   1.000
_cell.angle_alpha   90.00
_cell.angle_beta   90.00
_cell.angle_gamma   90.00
#
_symmetry.space_group_name_H-M   'P 1'
#
loop_
_entity.id
_entity.type
_entity.pdbx_description
1 polymer ?
#
loop_
_entity_poly.entity_id
_entity_poly.type
_entity_poly.pdbx_seq_one_letter_code
_entity_poly.pdbx_strand_id
1 'polypeptide(L)'
;MFNPKRVLNAIAPSPKQSADGRDQWPSRTSYVLASMGGAIGFGNLLRFPSQVFNNNGIQWFIPYVMAIFLLAIPILILEIATGWSTLCPLCGDEICIRSNETQGRHIAQAA
;
A
#
# COMPACT_ATOMS: atom_id res chain seq x y z
N MET A 1 -7.18 -24.91 -25.83
CA MET A 1 -7.83 -23.62 -26.17
C MET A 1 -7.94 -22.79 -24.89
N PHE A 2 -6.82 -22.26 -24.38
CA PHE A 2 -6.77 -21.37 -23.22
C PHE A 2 -7.04 -19.94 -23.74
N ASN A 3 -8.06 -19.26 -23.22
CA ASN A 3 -8.36 -17.89 -23.61
C ASN A 3 -7.79 -16.93 -22.56
N PRO A 4 -6.57 -16.40 -22.75
CA PRO A 4 -5.86 -15.64 -21.71
C PRO A 4 -6.60 -14.36 -21.29
N LYS A 5 -7.45 -13.80 -22.17
CA LYS A 5 -8.23 -12.59 -21.87
C LYS A 5 -9.27 -12.79 -20.75
N ARG A 6 -9.82 -14.00 -20.59
CA ARG A 6 -10.80 -14.28 -19.53
C ARG A 6 -10.14 -14.41 -18.15
N VAL A 7 -8.92 -14.94 -18.11
CA VAL A 7 -8.12 -15.06 -16.89
C VAL A 7 -7.62 -13.68 -16.44
N LEU A 8 -7.18 -12.84 -17.40
CA LEU A 8 -6.72 -11.49 -17.11
C LEU A 8 -7.82 -10.61 -16.48
N ASN A 9 -9.05 -10.67 -17.02
CA ASN A 9 -10.19 -9.92 -16.49
C ASN A 9 -10.69 -10.42 -15.12
N ALA A 10 -10.36 -11.65 -14.73
CA ALA A 10 -10.72 -12.20 -13.41
C ALA A 10 -9.70 -11.85 -12.32
N ILE A 11 -8.42 -11.68 -12.69
CA ILE A 11 -7.32 -11.38 -11.76
C ILE A 11 -7.20 -9.87 -11.50
N ALA A 12 -7.47 -9.04 -12.50
CA ALA A 12 -7.36 -7.59 -12.41
C ALA A 12 -8.73 -6.93 -12.67
N PRO A 13 -9.59 -6.74 -11.64
CA PRO A 13 -10.76 -5.90 -11.77
C PRO A 13 -10.33 -4.44 -11.96
N SER A 14 -11.05 -3.70 -12.80
CA SER A 14 -10.75 -2.29 -13.07
C SER A 14 -10.74 -1.49 -11.75
N PRO A 15 -9.68 -0.71 -11.46
CA PRO A 15 -9.62 0.11 -10.25
C PRO A 15 -10.74 1.16 -10.25
N LYS A 16 -11.25 1.51 -9.06
CA LYS A 16 -12.15 2.66 -8.94
C LYS A 16 -11.32 3.94 -9.00
N GLN A 17 -11.51 4.76 -10.03
CA GLN A 17 -10.85 6.06 -10.15
C GLN A 17 -11.43 7.08 -9.16
N SER A 18 -10.58 7.87 -8.51
CA SER A 18 -10.97 9.06 -7.74
C SER A 18 -11.26 10.25 -8.66
N ALA A 19 -11.92 11.28 -8.13
CA ALA A 19 -12.22 12.51 -8.86
C ALA A 19 -10.96 13.19 -9.44
N ASP A 20 -9.81 12.96 -8.82
CA ASP A 20 -8.50 13.48 -9.24
C ASP A 20 -7.80 12.61 -10.31
N GLY A 21 -8.51 11.63 -10.89
CA GLY A 21 -7.97 10.73 -11.91
C GLY A 21 -7.00 9.66 -11.37
N ARG A 22 -6.79 9.58 -10.05
CA ARG A 22 -5.91 8.59 -9.43
C ARG A 22 -6.65 7.29 -9.13
N ASP A 23 -5.99 6.16 -9.35
CA ASP A 23 -6.52 4.84 -8.98
C ASP A 23 -6.61 4.69 -7.46
N GLN A 24 -7.77 4.29 -6.97
CA GLN A 24 -7.96 4.01 -5.56
C GLN A 24 -7.74 2.52 -5.26
N TRP A 25 -7.17 2.27 -4.09
CA TRP A 25 -7.09 0.92 -3.54
C TRP A 25 -8.50 0.37 -3.32
N PRO A 26 -8.83 -0.82 -3.85
CA PRO A 26 -10.18 -1.37 -3.79
C PRO A 26 -10.60 -1.74 -2.36
N SER A 27 -9.64 -2.07 -1.49
CA SER A 27 -9.90 -2.36 -0.07
C SER A 27 -8.66 -2.11 0.80
N ARG A 28 -8.88 -1.87 2.10
CA ARG A 28 -7.79 -1.78 3.10
C ARG A 28 -6.96 -3.06 3.14
N THR A 29 -7.59 -4.22 2.96
CA THR A 29 -6.89 -5.52 2.92
C THR A 29 -5.97 -5.65 1.71
N SER A 30 -6.36 -5.11 0.54
CA SER A 30 -5.49 -5.10 -0.64
C SER A 30 -4.24 -4.23 -0.46
N TYR A 31 -4.37 -3.10 0.23
CA TYR A 31 -3.25 -2.23 0.58
C TYR A 31 -2.27 -2.89 1.55
N VAL A 32 -2.79 -3.55 2.60
CA VAL A 32 -1.96 -4.28 3.56
C VAL A 32 -1.28 -5.47 2.89
N LEU A 33 -1.98 -6.20 2.03
CA LEU A 33 -1.39 -7.35 1.34
C LEU A 33 -0.29 -6.94 0.35
N ALA A 34 -0.50 -5.85 -0.40
CA ALA A 34 0.51 -5.31 -1.32
C ALA A 34 1.77 -4.83 -0.56
N SER A 35 1.59 -4.14 0.57
CA SER A 35 2.72 -3.69 1.41
C SER A 35 3.45 -4.84 2.10
N MET A 36 2.74 -5.86 2.59
CA MET A 36 3.35 -7.08 3.15
C MET A 36 4.21 -7.81 2.12
N GLY A 37 3.77 -7.87 0.85
CA GLY A 37 4.55 -8.49 -0.22
C GLY A 37 5.90 -7.82 -0.48
N GLY A 38 5.98 -6.49 -0.29
CA GLY A 38 7.24 -5.73 -0.37
C GLY A 38 8.09 -5.80 0.91
N ALA A 39 7.47 -6.02 2.07
CA ALA A 39 8.16 -6.03 3.36
C ALA A 39 8.81 -7.38 3.72
N ILE A 40 8.33 -8.50 3.16
CA ILE A 40 8.88 -9.82 3.43
C ILE A 40 10.22 -9.99 2.67
N GLY A 41 11.32 -9.71 3.35
CA GLY A 41 12.66 -9.93 2.83
C GLY A 41 13.03 -11.42 2.83
N PHE A 42 12.90 -12.10 1.69
CA PHE A 42 13.37 -13.48 1.51
C PHE A 42 14.84 -13.68 1.92
N GLY A 43 15.66 -12.62 1.80
CA GLY A 43 17.06 -12.62 2.25
C GLY A 43 17.24 -12.79 3.76
N ASN A 44 16.31 -12.30 4.60
CA ASN A 44 16.37 -12.52 6.04
C ASN A 44 16.08 -13.98 6.39
N LEU A 45 15.19 -14.65 5.63
CA LEU A 45 14.86 -16.05 5.87
C LEU A 45 16.04 -16.98 5.56
N LEU A 46 16.78 -16.73 4.48
CA LEU A 46 17.93 -17.55 4.08
C LEU A 46 19.18 -17.31 4.95
N ARG A 47 19.38 -16.10 5.48
CA ARG A 47 20.53 -15.76 6.32
C ARG A 47 20.35 -16.15 7.80
N PHE A 48 19.10 -16.22 8.26
CA PHE A 48 18.74 -16.61 9.63
C PHE A 48 19.33 -17.96 10.10
N PRO A 49 19.25 -19.07 9.34
CA PRO A 49 19.75 -20.37 9.82
C PRO A 49 21.26 -20.37 10.08
N SER A 50 22.03 -19.65 9.26
CA SER A 50 23.48 -19.54 9.44
C SER A 50 23.85 -18.72 10.69
N GLN A 51 23.12 -17.63 10.97
CA GLN A 51 23.41 -16.77 12.12
C GLN A 51 23.01 -17.41 13.45
N VAL A 52 21.92 -18.18 13.48
CA VAL A 52 21.47 -18.90 14.67
C VAL A 52 22.43 -20.03 15.04
N PHE A 53 22.99 -20.73 14.05
CA PHE A 53 23.94 -21.83 14.30
C PHE A 53 25.25 -21.35 14.95
N ASN A 54 25.75 -20.18 14.56
CA ASN A 54 27.02 -19.64 15.07
C ASN A 54 26.91 -18.92 16.42
N ASN A 55 25.72 -18.45 16.81
CA ASN A 55 25.53 -17.55 17.97
C ASN A 55 24.67 -18.17 19.09
N ASN A 56 24.98 -19.41 19.48
CA ASN A 56 24.32 -20.10 20.60
C ASN A 56 22.79 -20.30 20.42
N GLY A 57 22.31 -20.41 19.18
CA GLY A 57 20.92 -20.73 18.89
C GLY A 57 19.93 -19.62 19.23
N ILE A 58 18.97 -19.92 20.10
CA ILE A 58 17.83 -19.05 20.46
C ILE A 58 18.27 -17.79 21.24
N GLN A 59 19.43 -17.78 21.89
CA GLN A 59 19.93 -16.61 22.62
C GLN A 59 20.10 -15.38 21.71
N TRP A 60 20.50 -15.60 20.45
CA TRP A 60 20.63 -14.54 19.44
C TRP A 60 19.27 -14.01 18.94
N PHE A 61 18.19 -14.78 19.11
CA PHE A 61 16.84 -14.41 18.67
C PHE A 61 16.23 -13.29 19.51
N ILE A 62 16.53 -13.26 20.81
CA ILE A 62 15.98 -12.28 21.77
C ILE A 62 16.30 -10.83 21.35
N PRO A 63 17.57 -10.42 21.18
CA PRO A 63 17.89 -9.06 20.73
C PRO A 63 17.39 -8.78 19.30
N TYR A 64 17.33 -9.79 18.42
CA TYR A 64 16.83 -9.64 17.05
C TYR A 64 15.34 -9.27 17.03
N VAL A 65 14.51 -9.97 17.79
CA VAL A 65 13.08 -9.67 17.91
C VAL A 65 12.87 -8.31 18.58
N MET A 66 13.62 -8.00 19.64
CA MET A 66 13.55 -6.67 20.26
C MET A 66 13.93 -5.55 19.29
N ALA A 67 14.97 -5.73 18.48
CA ALA A 67 15.35 -4.76 17.46
C ALA A 67 14.25 -4.56 16.39
N ILE A 68 13.55 -5.62 15.99
CA ILE A 68 12.41 -5.50 15.07
C ILE A 68 11.28 -4.68 15.72
N PHE A 69 10.90 -4.95 16.96
CA PHE A 69 9.85 -4.19 17.61
C PHE A 69 10.25 -2.72 17.86
N LEU A 70 11.48 -2.48 18.28
CA LEU A 70 11.98 -1.14 18.62
C LEU A 70 12.38 -0.30 17.41
N LEU A 71 12.77 -0.89 16.29
CA LEU A 71 13.20 -0.16 15.10
C LEU A 71 12.19 -0.29 13.96
N ALA A 72 11.70 -1.49 13.66
CA ALA A 72 10.83 -1.69 12.49
C ALA A 72 9.47 -0.99 12.66
N ILE A 73 8.85 -1.03 13.85
CA ILE A 73 7.58 -0.34 14.09
C ILE A 73 7.72 1.18 13.95
N PRO A 74 8.64 1.88 14.64
CA PRO A 74 8.75 3.33 14.49
C PRO A 74 9.20 3.75 13.09
N ILE A 75 10.08 2.99 12.43
CA ILE A 75 10.47 3.27 11.04
C ILE A 75 9.27 3.12 10.10
N LEU A 76 8.44 2.09 10.27
CA LEU A 76 7.24 1.90 9.46
C LEU A 76 6.24 3.06 9.66
N ILE A 77 6.02 3.49 10.91
CA ILE A 77 5.17 4.65 11.20
C ILE A 77 5.73 5.91 10.55
N LEU A 78 7.06 6.10 10.60
CA LEU A 78 7.73 7.26 10.03
C LEU A 78 7.60 7.28 8.50
N GLU A 79 7.76 6.14 7.83
CA GLU A 79 7.58 5.99 6.37
C GLU A 79 6.13 6.24 5.93
N ILE A 80 5.15 5.79 6.71
CA ILE A 80 3.74 6.05 6.41
C ILE A 80 3.42 7.54 6.65
N ALA A 81 3.95 8.13 7.72
CA ALA A 81 3.76 9.54 8.03
C ALA A 81 4.39 10.47 6.96
N THR A 82 5.60 10.16 6.50
CA THR A 82 6.25 10.90 5.41
C THR A 82 5.45 10.78 4.12
N GLY A 83 4.95 9.59 3.80
CA GLY A 83 4.06 9.36 2.65
C GLY A 83 2.78 10.19 2.71
N TRP A 84 2.15 10.32 3.88
CA TRP A 84 0.95 11.16 4.04
C TRP A 84 1.26 12.65 3.91
N SER A 85 2.40 13.10 4.44
CA SER A 85 2.82 14.50 4.33
C SER A 85 3.29 14.91 2.92
N THR A 86 3.86 13.98 2.15
CA THR A 86 4.38 14.25 0.79
C THR A 86 3.34 14.06 -0.31
N LEU A 87 2.26 13.30 -0.06
CA LEU A 87 1.14 13.20 -1.00
C LEU A 87 0.14 14.37 -0.89
N CYS A 88 0.35 15.29 0.06
CA CYS A 88 -0.31 16.59 0.14
C CYS A 88 0.70 17.74 0.11
N PRO A 89 1.23 18.06 -1.07
CA PRO A 89 1.29 19.46 -1.48
C PRO A 89 0.67 19.75 -2.86
N LEU A 90 -0.14 18.83 -3.43
CA LEU A 90 -0.88 19.08 -4.69
C LEU A 90 -2.36 18.68 -4.68
N CYS A 91 -2.92 18.21 -3.55
CA CYS A 91 -4.30 17.71 -3.50
C CYS A 91 -5.18 18.37 -2.41
N GLY A 92 -4.88 19.63 -2.10
CA GLY A 92 -5.64 20.57 -1.28
C GLY A 92 -4.78 21.83 -1.26
N ASP A 93 -5.15 22.91 -1.96
CA ASP A 93 -6.32 23.71 -1.62
C ASP A 93 -7.07 24.27 -2.85
N GLU A 94 -8.40 24.38 -2.71
CA GLU A 94 -9.44 25.03 -3.54
C GLU A 94 -10.20 24.36 -4.71
N ILE A 95 -9.84 23.18 -5.26
CA ILE A 95 -10.56 22.67 -6.47
C ILE A 95 -11.57 21.52 -6.25
N CYS A 96 -11.48 20.70 -5.19
CA CYS A 96 -12.29 19.48 -5.10
C CYS A 96 -13.61 19.55 -4.29
N ILE A 97 -13.97 20.69 -3.67
CA ILE A 97 -15.32 20.89 -3.04
C ILE A 97 -16.28 21.73 -3.92
N ARG A 98 -15.91 22.05 -5.18
CA ARG A 98 -16.79 22.81 -6.09
C ARG A 98 -17.23 22.07 -7.36
N SER A 99 -16.97 20.77 -7.50
CA SER A 99 -17.29 20.03 -8.75
C SER A 99 -18.52 19.11 -8.67
N ASN A 100 -19.16 18.95 -7.50
CA ASN A 100 -20.37 18.12 -7.38
C ASN A 100 -21.69 18.91 -7.29
N GLU A 101 -21.68 20.21 -7.64
CA GLU A 101 -22.91 21.03 -7.70
C GLU A 101 -23.17 21.63 -9.10
N THR A 102 -22.18 21.60 -10.01
CA THR A 102 -22.27 22.17 -11.37
C THR A 102 -22.52 21.12 -12.45
N GLN A 103 -22.06 19.89 -12.30
CA GLN A 103 -22.28 18.84 -13.32
C GLN A 103 -23.73 18.32 -13.34
N GLY A 104 -24.48 18.45 -12.23
CA GLY A 104 -25.92 18.12 -12.18
C GLY A 104 -26.84 19.19 -12.79
N ARG A 105 -26.35 20.43 -13.01
CA ARG A 105 -27.15 21.52 -13.60
C ARG A 105 -27.02 21.63 -15.12
N HIS A 106 -25.91 21.16 -15.70
CA HIS A 106 -25.72 21.24 -17.17
C HIS A 106 -26.43 20.14 -17.97
N ILE A 107 -26.85 19.04 -17.35
CA ILE A 107 -27.73 18.02 -17.96
C ILE A 107 -29.23 18.34 -17.82
N ALA A 108 -29.61 19.26 -16.93
CA ALA A 108 -31.00 19.71 -16.77
C ALA A 108 -31.38 20.89 -17.70
N GLN A 109 -30.41 21.51 -18.37
CA GLN A 109 -30.64 22.60 -19.35
C GLN A 109 -30.53 22.14 -20.81
N ALA A 110 -30.35 20.84 -21.06
CA ALA A 110 -30.30 20.24 -22.38
C ALA A 110 -31.54 19.37 -22.70
N ALA A 111 -32.63 19.56 -21.94
CA ALA A 111 -33.98 19.05 -22.24
C ALA A 111 -34.86 20.16 -22.83
#